data_AF-A0A9N9E008-F1
#
_entry.id   AF-A0A9N9E008-F1
#
_cell.length_a   1.000
_cell.length_b   1.000
_cell.length_c   1.000
_cell.angle_alpha   90.00
_cell.angle_beta   90.00
_cell.angle_gamma   90.00
#
_symmetry.space_group_name_H-M   'P 1'
#
loop_
_entity.id
_entity.type
_entity.pdbx_description
1 polymer ?
#
loop_
_entity_poly.entity_id
_entity_poly.type
_entity_poly.pdbx_seq_one_letter_code
_entity_poly.pdbx_strand_id
1 'polypeptide(L)'
;MLLSNQKLIFAVLFIFALIYTSYGTTDSDLTESLDKRAYHKKNHKKSHKKNHKDSKYDIKRICKGFRFLYPYAHDDKYNQPIQIKNDSIITVMWAKDPTSEVDMCIDCEMLKEQEGLVGVVWQKGIDMKPGYASSPVHFVVGPEVSLPHQVVLRAFGNTTLGPRCAAYS
;
A
#
# COMPACT_ATOMS: atom_id res chain seq x y z
N MET A 1 46.71 6.14 62.44
CA MET A 1 46.53 6.34 60.98
C MET A 1 45.64 5.24 60.43
N LEU A 2 44.36 5.50 60.15
CA LEU A 2 43.42 4.56 59.52
C LEU A 2 42.18 5.35 59.02
N LEU A 3 42.39 6.27 58.06
CA LEU A 3 41.30 7.09 57.49
C LEU A 3 41.38 7.23 55.96
N SER A 4 42.13 6.35 55.27
CA SER A 4 42.31 6.43 53.80
C SER A 4 41.30 5.64 52.97
N ASN A 5 40.38 4.88 53.59
CA ASN A 5 39.55 3.91 52.85
C ASN A 5 38.05 4.20 52.80
N GLN A 6 37.53 5.21 53.50
CA GLN A 6 36.09 5.50 53.43
C GLN A 6 35.67 6.03 52.05
N LYS A 7 36.45 6.92 51.43
CA LYS A 7 36.09 7.50 50.12
C LYS A 7 36.13 6.48 48.97
N LEU A 8 37.03 5.49 49.05
CA LEU A 8 37.12 4.42 48.06
C LEU A 8 35.93 3.45 48.18
N ILE A 9 35.50 3.14 49.41
CA ILE A 9 34.33 2.28 49.65
C ILE A 9 33.05 2.94 49.12
N PHE A 10 32.86 4.25 49.34
CA PHE A 10 31.72 4.97 48.80
C PHE A 10 31.72 5.01 47.26
N ALA A 11 32.89 5.17 46.63
CA ALA A 11 32.99 5.16 45.16
C ALA A 11 32.66 3.79 44.56
N VAL A 12 33.11 2.70 45.18
CA VAL A 12 32.80 1.33 44.72
C VAL A 12 31.31 1.00 44.91
N LEU A 13 30.70 1.42 46.03
CA LEU A 13 29.27 1.23 46.26
C LEU A 13 28.41 2.04 45.28
N PHE A 14 28.84 3.24 44.89
CA PHE A 14 28.11 4.07 43.91
C PHE A 14 28.15 3.45 42.50
N ILE A 15 29.27 2.83 42.11
CA ILE A 15 29.38 2.14 40.82
C ILE A 15 28.54 0.86 40.82
N PHE A 16 28.51 0.08 41.91
CA PHE A 16 27.63 -1.09 42.02
C PHE A 16 26.15 -0.72 42.01
N ALA A 17 25.76 0.40 42.65
CA ALA A 17 24.38 0.89 42.60
C ALA A 17 23.96 1.29 41.17
N LEU A 18 24.85 1.92 40.39
CA LEU A 18 24.56 2.28 39.00
C LEU A 18 24.45 1.08 38.05
N ILE A 19 25.22 0.02 38.29
CA ILE A 19 25.13 -1.23 37.52
C ILE A 19 23.86 -2.02 37.91
N TYR A 20 23.41 -1.96 39.18
CA TYR A 20 22.15 -2.59 39.58
C TYR A 20 20.90 -1.85 39.07
N THR A 21 20.97 -0.53 38.88
CA THR A 21 19.85 0.25 38.30
C THR A 21 19.67 0.07 36.79
N SER A 22 20.62 -0.55 36.07
CA SER A 22 20.47 -0.88 34.65
C SER A 22 20.06 -2.35 34.39
N TYR A 23 19.94 -3.17 35.44
CA TYR A 23 19.53 -4.58 35.35
C TYR A 23 18.25 -4.90 36.18
N GLY A 24 17.47 -3.88 36.55
CA GLY A 24 16.36 -4.06 37.50
C GLY A 24 15.13 -3.20 37.23
N THR A 25 14.55 -3.28 36.03
CA THR A 25 13.11 -3.01 35.82
C THR A 25 12.60 -3.91 34.69
N THR A 26 11.40 -4.47 34.86
CA THR A 26 10.79 -5.62 34.14
C THR A 26 11.30 -6.95 34.74
N ASP A 27 10.53 -7.77 35.44
CA ASP A 27 9.11 -8.10 35.31
C ASP A 27 8.50 -8.36 36.70
N SER A 28 7.35 -7.75 36.96
CA SER A 28 6.36 -8.25 37.92
C SER A 28 4.99 -7.97 37.30
N ASP A 29 4.26 -9.05 37.03
CA ASP A 29 2.84 -9.09 36.70
C ASP A 29 2.35 -8.30 35.48
N LEU A 30 2.57 -8.90 34.31
CA LEU A 30 1.59 -8.85 33.22
C LEU A 30 1.45 -10.22 32.52
N THR A 31 1.63 -11.31 33.29
CA THR A 31 1.49 -12.70 32.82
C THR A 31 0.04 -13.21 32.88
N GLU A 32 -0.96 -12.35 33.11
CA GLU A 32 -2.38 -12.71 33.02
C GLU A 32 -3.05 -12.23 31.70
N SER A 33 -2.31 -11.56 30.80
CA SER A 33 -2.85 -11.08 29.52
C SER A 33 -2.32 -11.80 28.26
N LEU A 34 -1.31 -12.67 28.40
CA LEU A 34 -0.66 -13.33 27.26
C LEU A 34 -1.13 -14.76 26.99
N ASP A 35 -1.74 -15.44 27.96
CA ASP A 35 -2.19 -16.83 27.75
C ASP A 35 -3.54 -16.94 27.00
N LYS A 36 -4.41 -15.93 27.14
CA LYS A 36 -5.64 -15.83 26.31
C LYS A 36 -5.34 -15.54 24.84
N ARG A 37 -4.23 -14.87 24.51
CA ARG A 37 -3.85 -14.58 23.11
C ARG A 37 -3.18 -15.77 22.43
N ALA A 38 -2.44 -16.62 23.14
CA ALA A 38 -1.83 -17.81 22.56
C ALA A 38 -2.86 -18.90 22.24
N TYR A 39 -3.89 -19.07 23.09
CA TYR A 39 -4.96 -20.04 22.85
C TYR A 39 -5.92 -19.60 21.73
N HIS A 40 -6.24 -18.30 21.62
CA HIS A 40 -7.02 -17.80 20.47
C HIS A 40 -6.22 -17.76 19.16
N LYS A 41 -4.89 -17.55 19.20
CA LYS A 41 -4.06 -17.48 17.99
C LYS A 41 -3.74 -18.85 17.40
N LYS A 42 -3.75 -19.94 18.19
CA LYS A 42 -3.65 -21.31 17.67
C LYS A 42 -4.96 -21.86 17.11
N ASN A 43 -6.12 -21.36 17.56
CA ASN A 43 -7.42 -21.76 17.03
C ASN A 43 -7.96 -20.85 15.90
N HIS A 44 -7.55 -19.57 15.81
CA HIS A 44 -7.84 -18.76 14.61
C HIS A 44 -6.98 -19.09 13.40
N LYS A 45 -5.80 -19.70 13.59
CA LYS A 45 -4.96 -20.16 12.46
C LYS A 45 -5.34 -21.54 11.91
N LYS A 46 -6.33 -22.22 12.49
CA LYS A 46 -6.81 -23.54 12.03
C LYS A 46 -8.23 -23.56 11.47
N SER A 47 -8.95 -22.43 11.47
CA SER A 47 -10.23 -22.27 10.78
C SER A 47 -10.12 -21.22 9.68
N HIS A 48 -9.38 -21.57 8.64
CA HIS A 48 -9.56 -21.18 7.22
C HIS A 48 -8.34 -21.63 6.41
N LYS A 49 -7.83 -22.84 6.70
CA LYS A 49 -7.23 -23.65 5.63
C LYS A 49 -8.37 -24.29 4.83
N LYS A 50 -9.32 -23.46 4.37
CA LYS A 50 -10.15 -23.84 3.22
C LYS A 50 -9.15 -24.00 2.10
N ASN A 51 -9.21 -25.11 1.41
CA ASN A 51 -8.52 -25.30 0.14
C ASN A 51 -9.02 -24.21 -0.81
N HIS A 52 -8.41 -23.03 -0.75
CA HIS A 52 -8.66 -21.89 -1.62
C HIS A 52 -7.61 -21.88 -2.74
N LYS A 53 -7.13 -23.07 -3.11
CA LYS A 53 -6.58 -23.28 -4.43
C LYS A 53 -7.81 -23.33 -5.35
N ASP A 54 -7.98 -22.27 -6.13
CA ASP A 54 -8.91 -22.22 -7.28
C ASP A 54 -10.38 -21.91 -6.98
N SER A 55 -10.67 -20.96 -6.08
CA SER A 55 -11.97 -20.28 -6.20
C SER A 55 -11.95 -19.45 -7.48
N LYS A 56 -12.82 -19.81 -8.44
CA LYS A 56 -13.08 -19.02 -9.65
C LYS A 56 -13.37 -17.54 -9.34
N TYR A 57 -13.80 -17.21 -8.13
CA TYR A 57 -14.16 -15.84 -7.74
C TYR A 57 -13.10 -15.11 -6.90
N ASP A 58 -11.86 -15.62 -6.83
CA ASP A 58 -10.78 -14.91 -6.12
C ASP A 58 -10.40 -13.61 -6.85
N ILE A 59 -10.67 -12.47 -6.21
CA ILE A 59 -10.37 -11.12 -6.74
C ILE A 59 -8.89 -10.94 -7.07
N LYS A 60 -7.99 -11.59 -6.32
CA LYS A 60 -6.54 -11.50 -6.57
C LYS A 60 -6.14 -12.18 -7.87
N ARG A 61 -6.88 -13.22 -8.27
CA ARG A 61 -6.70 -13.90 -9.56
C ARG A 61 -7.38 -13.11 -10.67
N ILE A 62 -8.60 -12.65 -10.44
CA ILE A 62 -9.41 -11.92 -11.43
C ILE A 62 -8.73 -10.62 -11.84
N CYS A 63 -8.27 -9.80 -10.88
CA CYS A 63 -7.64 -8.49 -11.10
C CYS A 63 -6.12 -8.56 -11.24
N LYS A 64 -5.55 -9.75 -11.40
CA LYS A 64 -4.12 -9.95 -11.22
C LYS A 64 -3.30 -9.07 -12.17
N GLY A 65 -2.34 -8.34 -11.61
CA GLY A 65 -1.42 -7.49 -12.37
C GLY A 65 -2.07 -6.31 -13.08
N PHE A 66 -3.36 -6.02 -12.85
CA PHE A 66 -3.98 -4.81 -13.39
C PHE A 66 -3.41 -3.58 -12.70
N ARG A 67 -2.61 -2.81 -13.45
CA ARG A 67 -1.88 -1.64 -12.94
C ARG A 67 -1.57 -0.68 -14.07
N PHE A 68 -1.21 0.55 -13.73
CA PHE A 68 -0.63 1.43 -14.72
C PHE A 68 0.83 1.01 -15.02
N LEU A 69 1.18 1.06 -16.29
CA LEU A 69 2.58 1.11 -16.75
C LEU A 69 3.04 2.55 -16.94
N TYR A 70 2.11 3.42 -17.32
CA TYR A 70 2.35 4.85 -17.43
C TYR A 70 1.03 5.63 -17.32
N PRO A 71 0.96 6.72 -16.56
CA PRO A 71 1.92 7.12 -15.53
C PRO A 71 2.14 5.98 -14.54
N TYR A 72 3.35 5.81 -14.01
CA TYR A 72 3.72 4.63 -13.22
C TYR A 72 2.83 4.45 -11.99
N ALA A 73 2.71 3.22 -11.49
CA ALA A 73 1.93 2.94 -10.28
C ALA A 73 2.54 3.64 -9.04
N HIS A 74 1.70 3.98 -8.05
CA HIS A 74 2.15 4.65 -6.82
C HIS A 74 3.28 3.92 -6.07
N ASP A 75 3.35 2.59 -6.20
CA ASP A 75 4.32 1.74 -5.52
C ASP A 75 5.60 1.46 -6.35
N ASP A 76 5.72 2.04 -7.54
CA ASP A 76 6.87 1.83 -8.43
C ASP A 76 8.08 2.65 -7.95
N LYS A 77 8.91 2.05 -7.07
CA LYS A 77 10.06 2.70 -6.39
C LYS A 77 11.11 3.35 -7.32
N TYR A 78 11.11 2.99 -8.59
CA TYR A 78 12.09 3.45 -9.57
C TYR A 78 11.59 4.64 -10.40
N ASN A 79 10.32 4.99 -10.28
CA ASN A 79 9.69 6.02 -11.08
C ASN A 79 9.07 7.10 -10.18
N GLN A 80 9.19 8.35 -10.61
CA GLN A 80 8.61 9.48 -9.90
C GLN A 80 7.20 9.77 -10.46
N PRO A 81 6.27 10.28 -9.62
CA PRO A 81 5.00 10.79 -10.09
C PRO A 81 5.19 11.83 -11.19
N ILE A 82 4.36 11.78 -12.23
CA ILE A 82 4.46 12.75 -13.33
C ILE A 82 3.67 14.02 -13.02
N GLN A 83 4.13 15.13 -13.59
CA GLN A 83 3.37 16.37 -13.64
C GLN A 83 2.68 16.46 -14.99
N ILE A 84 1.40 16.84 -14.99
CA ILE A 84 0.62 17.05 -16.21
C ILE A 84 0.19 18.51 -16.25
N LYS A 85 0.21 19.12 -17.44
CA LYS A 85 -0.30 20.48 -17.67
C LYS A 85 -1.73 20.42 -18.18
N ASN A 86 -2.52 21.45 -17.88
CA ASN A 86 -3.85 21.57 -18.47
C ASN A 86 -3.71 21.62 -20.00
N ASP A 87 -4.68 21.04 -20.70
CA ASP A 87 -4.74 20.92 -22.16
C ASP A 87 -3.61 20.08 -22.78
N SER A 88 -3.07 19.11 -22.02
CA SER A 88 -2.05 18.19 -22.53
C SER A 88 -2.64 16.84 -22.93
N ILE A 89 -2.03 16.20 -23.94
CA ILE A 89 -2.36 14.84 -24.35
C ILE A 89 -1.22 13.93 -23.89
N ILE A 90 -1.56 12.93 -23.09
CA ILE A 90 -0.60 11.96 -22.57
C ILE A 90 -1.07 10.55 -22.92
N THR A 91 -0.17 9.71 -23.42
CA THR A 91 -0.46 8.29 -23.67
C THR A 91 -0.44 7.53 -22.35
N VAL A 92 -1.61 7.17 -21.85
CA VAL A 92 -1.75 6.33 -20.66
C VAL A 92 -1.64 4.86 -21.07
N MET A 93 -1.02 4.05 -20.21
CA MET A 93 -0.75 2.64 -20.45
C MET A 93 -1.10 1.80 -19.23
N TRP A 94 -1.74 0.66 -19.46
CA TRP A 94 -2.14 -0.29 -18.43
C TRP A 94 -1.56 -1.66 -18.75
N ALA A 95 -1.17 -2.41 -17.72
CA ALA A 95 -0.80 -3.81 -17.83
C ALA A 95 -1.85 -4.70 -17.18
N LYS A 96 -1.81 -5.98 -17.54
CA LYS A 96 -2.42 -7.07 -16.78
C LYS A 96 -1.61 -8.34 -16.89
N ASP A 97 -1.73 -9.22 -15.89
CA ASP A 97 -1.18 -10.57 -16.03
C ASP A 97 -1.93 -11.32 -17.15
N PRO A 98 -1.27 -12.22 -17.91
CA PRO A 98 -1.95 -13.03 -18.92
C PRO A 98 -3.09 -13.90 -18.38
N THR A 99 -3.04 -14.22 -17.08
CA THR A 99 -4.06 -15.01 -16.37
C THR A 99 -5.18 -14.17 -15.75
N SER A 100 -5.08 -12.84 -15.87
CA SER A 100 -6.08 -11.88 -15.42
C SER A 100 -7.32 -11.93 -16.30
N GLU A 101 -8.48 -11.78 -15.68
CA GLU A 101 -9.77 -11.72 -16.37
C GLU A 101 -10.22 -10.30 -16.69
N VAL A 102 -9.35 -9.31 -16.46
CA VAL A 102 -9.57 -7.96 -16.96
C VAL A 102 -9.53 -8.01 -18.49
N ASP A 103 -10.64 -7.60 -19.11
CA ASP A 103 -10.84 -7.62 -20.56
C ASP A 103 -10.94 -6.21 -21.15
N MET A 104 -11.24 -5.20 -20.34
CA MET A 104 -11.39 -3.82 -20.80
C MET A 104 -10.98 -2.82 -19.72
N CYS A 105 -10.24 -1.77 -20.08
CA CYS A 105 -10.11 -0.56 -19.25
C CYS A 105 -11.26 0.39 -19.62
N ILE A 106 -12.15 0.70 -18.67
CA ILE A 106 -13.42 1.39 -18.97
C ILE A 106 -13.33 2.90 -18.78
N ASP A 107 -12.49 3.37 -17.87
CA ASP A 107 -12.30 4.78 -17.60
C ASP A 107 -10.89 5.08 -17.05
N CYS A 108 -10.57 6.37 -17.05
CA CYS A 108 -9.43 6.94 -16.36
C CYS A 108 -9.87 8.25 -15.72
N GLU A 109 -9.63 8.37 -14.43
CA GLU A 109 -10.06 9.45 -13.56
C GLU A 109 -8.83 10.11 -12.94
N MET A 110 -8.82 11.44 -12.94
CA MET A 110 -7.79 12.22 -12.26
C MET A 110 -8.29 12.59 -10.87
N LEU A 111 -7.52 12.23 -9.85
CA LEU A 111 -7.84 12.48 -8.44
C LEU A 111 -7.18 13.76 -7.94
N LYS A 112 -7.71 14.33 -6.86
CA LYS A 112 -7.07 15.41 -6.11
C LYS A 112 -5.92 14.84 -5.27
N GLU A 113 -5.02 15.69 -4.79
CA GLU A 113 -4.02 15.29 -3.77
C GLU A 113 -4.69 14.81 -2.47
N GLN A 114 -5.88 15.34 -2.18
CA GLN A 114 -6.75 14.95 -1.07
C GLN A 114 -7.91 14.11 -1.60
N GLU A 115 -8.83 13.69 -0.73
CA GLU A 115 -10.02 12.97 -1.15
C GLU A 115 -10.84 13.77 -2.19
N GLY A 116 -11.09 13.14 -3.34
CA GLY A 116 -11.99 13.68 -4.35
C GLY A 116 -11.53 13.46 -5.79
N LEU A 117 -12.46 13.68 -6.70
CA LEU A 117 -12.27 13.59 -8.14
C LEU A 117 -12.03 14.99 -8.70
N VAL A 118 -11.01 15.14 -9.54
CA VAL A 118 -10.82 16.32 -10.39
C VAL A 118 -11.69 16.18 -11.63
N GLY A 119 -11.67 15.01 -12.28
CA GLY A 119 -12.53 14.69 -13.41
C GLY A 119 -12.27 13.31 -14.00
N VAL A 120 -13.22 12.83 -14.81
CA VAL A 120 -13.00 11.68 -15.69
C VAL A 120 -12.30 12.20 -16.93
N VAL A 121 -11.03 11.86 -17.09
CA VAL A 121 -10.18 12.35 -18.19
C VAL A 121 -10.33 11.49 -19.44
N TRP A 122 -10.89 10.28 -19.30
CA TRP A 122 -11.16 9.39 -20.41
C TRP A 122 -12.27 8.39 -20.08
N GLN A 123 -13.18 8.17 -21.02
CA GLN A 123 -14.28 7.21 -20.91
C GLN A 123 -14.66 6.67 -22.31
N LYS A 124 -13.95 5.65 -22.80
CA LYS A 124 -14.23 5.10 -24.14
C LYS A 124 -14.17 3.57 -24.23
N GLY A 125 -13.79 2.86 -23.16
CA GLY A 125 -13.57 1.40 -23.20
C GLY A 125 -12.39 1.01 -24.12
N ILE A 126 -11.34 0.40 -23.58
CA ILE A 126 -10.20 -0.10 -24.34
C ILE A 126 -10.03 -1.57 -24.03
N ASP A 127 -10.04 -2.40 -25.06
CA ASP A 127 -9.78 -3.83 -24.93
C ASP A 127 -8.37 -4.07 -24.36
N MET A 128 -8.32 -4.78 -23.24
CA MET A 128 -7.10 -5.22 -22.60
C MET A 128 -6.64 -6.54 -23.22
N LYS A 129 -5.65 -6.46 -24.12
CA LYS A 129 -4.97 -7.66 -24.64
C LYS A 129 -4.02 -8.23 -23.55
N PRO A 130 -3.62 -9.51 -23.65
CA PRO A 130 -2.57 -10.04 -22.78
C PRO A 130 -1.31 -9.16 -22.85
N GLY A 131 -0.77 -8.77 -21.69
CA GLY A 131 0.37 -7.86 -21.60
C GLY A 131 -0.06 -6.45 -21.23
N TYR A 132 -0.48 -5.65 -22.21
CA TYR A 132 -0.80 -4.23 -21.99
C TYR A 132 -1.82 -3.65 -22.99
N ALA A 133 -2.37 -2.49 -22.63
CA ALA A 133 -3.11 -1.60 -23.51
C ALA A 133 -2.68 -0.15 -23.30
N SER A 134 -2.94 0.71 -24.27
CA SER A 134 -2.61 2.14 -24.19
C SER A 134 -3.61 3.01 -24.94
N SER A 135 -3.71 4.29 -24.55
CA SER A 135 -4.55 5.27 -25.23
C SER A 135 -4.10 6.70 -24.97
N PRO A 136 -4.19 7.60 -25.97
CA PRO A 136 -4.02 9.02 -25.73
C PRO A 136 -5.20 9.56 -24.91
N VAL A 137 -4.88 10.20 -23.79
CA VAL A 137 -5.84 10.84 -22.89
C VAL A 137 -5.58 12.34 -22.90
N HIS A 138 -6.64 13.12 -23.10
CA HIS A 138 -6.58 14.59 -23.11
C HIS A 138 -6.98 15.11 -21.73
N PHE A 139 -6.03 15.76 -21.06
CA PHE A 139 -6.19 16.28 -19.71
C PHE A 139 -6.68 17.72 -19.77
N VAL A 140 -8.00 17.89 -19.73
CA VAL A 140 -8.65 19.20 -19.67
C VAL A 140 -9.37 19.35 -18.34
N VAL A 141 -9.02 20.41 -17.61
CA VAL A 141 -9.72 20.84 -16.40
C VAL A 141 -10.27 22.24 -16.57
N GLY A 142 -11.44 22.47 -15.95
CA GLY A 142 -12.09 23.78 -15.95
C GLY A 142 -11.23 24.85 -15.26
N PRO A 143 -11.44 26.14 -15.58
CA PRO A 143 -10.59 27.23 -15.12
C PRO A 143 -10.60 27.43 -13.59
N GLU A 144 -11.63 26.95 -12.89
CA GLU A 144 -11.74 27.04 -11.42
C GLU A 144 -11.08 25.87 -10.68
N VAL A 145 -10.55 24.88 -11.40
CA VAL A 145 -10.00 23.66 -10.81
C VAL A 145 -8.48 23.67 -10.94
N SER A 146 -7.78 23.78 -9.82
CA SER A 146 -6.33 23.64 -9.80
C SER A 146 -5.93 22.18 -10.00
N LEU A 147 -4.99 21.95 -10.93
CA LEU A 147 -4.36 20.64 -11.07
C LEU A 147 -3.51 20.34 -9.83
N PRO A 148 -3.47 19.07 -9.38
CA PRO A 148 -2.55 18.66 -8.32
C PRO A 148 -1.10 18.77 -8.81
N HIS A 149 -0.16 19.01 -7.89
CA HIS A 149 1.27 19.05 -8.20
C HIS A 149 1.79 17.68 -8.63
N GLN A 150 1.18 16.61 -8.10
CA GLN A 150 1.43 15.22 -8.50
C GLN A 150 0.13 14.61 -8.98
N VAL A 151 0.13 14.12 -10.21
CA VAL A 151 -1.07 13.51 -10.76
C VAL A 151 -1.21 12.09 -10.25
N VAL A 152 -2.35 11.82 -9.61
CA VAL A 152 -2.81 10.48 -9.27
C VAL A 152 -3.97 10.13 -10.18
N LEU A 153 -3.81 9.08 -10.97
CA LEU A 153 -4.86 8.54 -11.81
C LEU A 153 -5.46 7.30 -11.17
N ARG A 154 -6.77 7.15 -11.30
CA ARG A 154 -7.49 5.90 -11.04
C ARG A 154 -8.06 5.38 -12.35
N ALA A 155 -7.91 4.09 -12.61
CA ALA A 155 -8.57 3.44 -13.74
C ALA A 155 -9.37 2.25 -13.25
N PHE A 156 -10.55 2.05 -13.84
CA PHE A 156 -11.33 0.83 -13.65
C PHE A 156 -11.16 -0.12 -14.84
N GLY A 157 -10.89 -1.38 -14.51
CA GLY A 157 -10.92 -2.50 -15.42
C GLY A 157 -12.22 -3.27 -15.26
N ASN A 158 -12.92 -3.56 -16.36
CA ASN A 158 -14.00 -4.51 -16.38
C ASN A 158 -13.46 -5.94 -16.48
N THR A 159 -14.25 -6.89 -15.99
CA THR A 159 -13.89 -8.31 -16.05
C THR A 159 -15.06 -9.14 -16.53
N THR A 160 -14.77 -10.29 -17.10
CA THR A 160 -15.79 -11.20 -17.62
C THR A 160 -16.68 -11.79 -16.51
N LEU A 161 -16.22 -11.85 -15.26
CA LEU A 161 -16.97 -12.39 -14.12
C LEU A 161 -17.70 -11.33 -13.28
N GLY A 162 -17.62 -10.06 -13.67
CA GLY A 162 -18.40 -8.97 -13.06
C GLY A 162 -17.68 -8.03 -12.09
N PRO A 163 -16.70 -8.42 -11.23
CA PRO A 163 -16.07 -7.44 -10.35
C PRO A 163 -15.24 -6.45 -11.16
N ARG A 164 -15.23 -5.19 -10.73
CA ARG A 164 -14.35 -4.16 -11.28
C ARG A 164 -13.02 -4.17 -10.55
N CYS A 165 -11.95 -4.07 -11.32
CA CYS A 165 -10.59 -3.95 -10.82
C CYS A 165 -10.19 -2.48 -10.84
N ALA A 166 -9.56 -2.00 -9.77
CA ALA A 166 -9.05 -0.62 -9.73
C ALA A 166 -7.53 -0.64 -9.79
N ALA A 167 -6.95 0.27 -10.56
CA ALA A 167 -5.53 0.57 -10.59
C ALA A 167 -5.31 2.04 -10.22
N TYR A 168 -4.18 2.34 -9.60
CA TYR A 168 -3.77 3.69 -9.22
C TYR A 168 -2.35 3.98 -9.72
N SER A 169 -2.14 5.17 -10.27
CA SER A 169 -0.81 5.71 -10.58
C SER A 169 -0.18 6.42 -9.37
#